data_AF-A0A4Q9FBB5-F1
#
_entry.id   AF-A0A4Q9FBB5-F1
#
_cell.length_a   1.000
_cell.length_b   1.000
_cell.length_c   1.000
_cell.angle_alpha   90.00
_cell.angle_beta   90.00
_cell.angle_gamma   90.00
#
_symmetry.space_group_name_H-M   'P 1'
#
loop_
_entity.id
_entity.type
_entity.pdbx_description
1 polymer ?
#
loop_
_entity_poly.entity_id
_entity_poly.type
_entity_poly.pdbx_seq_one_letter_code
_entity_poly.pdbx_strand_id
1 'polypeptide(L)'
;MATITEMTKNIILLTLILLTISCKKNKKVNNVKSESQVEISEKEPIKTVIKNESKPHSLIKETKGEKTQKEYSIGNIKIQLNQYKSDGTEFYCKSEIITYKNDKQIDYISFTPEPVGGNYGISVATKFNNHLIFTKHGDYDGRTLIINDKGKIFNVVGGDNYLDEESELLFAIYESDLSGFSVFDLKTDSTLLTMEDIDERPIRFLKNFGNRYFISCINDETDNKSVWEIEIDLERIMQVELNDTDINSENQLKNISDSDVNCVCEK
;
A
#
# COMPACT_ATOMS: atom_id res chain seq x y z
N MET A 1 -55.18 -17.90 -23.70
CA MET A 1 -54.42 -18.57 -22.62
C MET A 1 -53.73 -19.78 -23.20
N ALA A 2 -52.41 -19.69 -23.37
CA ALA A 2 -51.51 -20.82 -23.61
C ALA A 2 -50.14 -20.40 -23.03
N THR A 3 -49.61 -21.22 -22.14
CA THR A 3 -48.56 -20.90 -21.16
C THR A 3 -47.16 -21.12 -21.73
N ILE A 4 -46.29 -20.12 -21.51
CA ILE A 4 -44.84 -20.15 -21.78
C ILE A 4 -44.19 -20.94 -20.64
N THR A 5 -43.92 -22.23 -20.83
CA THR A 5 -43.23 -23.05 -19.80
C THR A 5 -42.47 -24.23 -20.42
N GLU A 6 -41.66 -24.00 -21.46
CA GLU A 6 -40.87 -25.11 -22.04
C GLU A 6 -39.59 -24.69 -22.79
N MET A 7 -38.83 -23.73 -22.25
CA MET A 7 -37.58 -23.26 -22.89
C MET A 7 -36.31 -23.33 -22.02
N THR A 8 -36.30 -24.11 -20.94
CA THR A 8 -35.15 -24.21 -20.02
C THR A 8 -34.53 -25.61 -19.89
N LYS A 9 -34.93 -26.60 -20.72
CA LYS A 9 -34.39 -27.98 -20.61
C LYS A 9 -33.33 -28.38 -21.64
N ASN A 10 -32.97 -27.53 -22.61
CA ASN A 10 -32.08 -27.92 -23.72
C ASN A 10 -30.66 -27.30 -23.73
N ILE A 11 -30.24 -26.60 -22.68
CA ILE A 11 -28.88 -26.00 -22.64
C ILE A 11 -27.90 -26.79 -21.74
N ILE A 12 -28.37 -27.79 -20.98
CA ILE A 12 -27.53 -28.56 -20.04
C ILE A 12 -26.89 -29.82 -20.69
N LEU A 13 -27.20 -30.13 -21.96
CA LEU A 13 -26.69 -31.34 -22.63
C LEU A 13 -25.53 -31.09 -23.61
N LEU A 14 -24.95 -29.89 -23.65
CA LEU A 14 -23.89 -29.54 -24.63
C LEU A 14 -22.48 -29.37 -24.03
N THR A 15 -22.29 -29.61 -22.73
CA THR A 15 -20.98 -29.47 -22.06
C THR A 15 -20.32 -30.80 -21.65
N LEU A 16 -20.89 -31.95 -22.01
CA LEU A 16 -20.36 -33.27 -21.62
C LEU A 16 -19.69 -34.08 -22.75
N ILE A 17 -19.35 -33.45 -23.88
CA ILE A 17 -18.68 -34.11 -25.01
C ILE A 17 -17.48 -33.26 -25.45
N LEU A 18 -16.41 -33.20 -24.65
CA LEU A 18 -15.11 -32.65 -25.09
C LEU A 18 -13.90 -33.14 -24.27
N LEU A 19 -14.01 -34.27 -23.57
CA LEU A 19 -12.92 -34.84 -22.75
C LEU A 19 -12.53 -36.27 -23.13
N THR A 20 -12.50 -36.56 -24.43
CA THR A 20 -11.79 -37.76 -24.92
C THR A 20 -11.03 -37.40 -26.19
N ILE A 21 -9.71 -37.23 -26.08
CA ILE A 21 -8.66 -37.59 -27.05
C ILE A 21 -7.39 -36.82 -26.63
N SER A 22 -6.47 -37.50 -25.94
CA SER A 22 -5.02 -37.38 -26.20
C SER A 22 -4.24 -38.45 -25.43
N CYS A 23 -4.37 -39.71 -25.85
CA CYS A 23 -3.37 -40.73 -25.51
C CYS A 23 -2.20 -40.59 -26.50
N LYS A 24 -1.15 -39.86 -26.12
CA LYS A 24 0.11 -39.82 -26.87
C LYS A 24 1.03 -40.92 -26.36
N LYS A 25 1.43 -41.82 -27.28
CA LYS A 25 2.38 -42.93 -27.07
C LYS A 25 3.72 -42.42 -26.55
N ASN A 26 4.14 -42.90 -25.38
CA ASN A 26 5.52 -42.76 -24.92
C ASN A 26 6.39 -43.90 -25.46
N LYS A 27 7.46 -43.50 -26.16
CA LYS A 27 8.50 -44.33 -26.75
C LYS A 27 9.58 -44.56 -25.69
N LYS A 28 9.88 -45.82 -25.38
CA LYS A 28 11.03 -46.23 -24.55
C LYS A 28 12.33 -45.72 -25.18
N VAL A 29 13.14 -45.01 -24.39
CA VAL A 29 14.57 -44.83 -24.61
C VAL A 29 15.29 -45.19 -23.31
N ASN A 30 16.33 -46.01 -23.47
CA ASN A 30 17.10 -46.65 -22.40
C ASN A 30 18.14 -45.71 -21.75
N ASN A 31 18.39 -46.00 -20.47
CA ASN A 31 19.66 -45.91 -19.74
C ASN A 31 20.56 -44.70 -19.93
N VAL A 32 20.60 -43.84 -18.90
CA VAL A 32 21.87 -43.24 -18.44
C VAL A 32 21.93 -43.28 -16.90
N LYS A 33 23.15 -43.62 -16.47
CA LYS A 33 23.74 -43.78 -15.14
C LYS A 33 23.29 -42.80 -14.04
N SER A 34 23.20 -43.37 -12.84
CA SER A 34 23.14 -42.73 -11.53
C SER A 34 24.40 -41.97 -11.17
N GLU A 35 24.27 -40.80 -10.53
CA GLU A 35 25.22 -40.33 -9.53
C GLU A 35 24.61 -39.27 -8.59
N SER A 36 24.93 -39.45 -7.30
CA SER A 36 24.88 -38.56 -6.14
C SER A 36 23.56 -37.87 -5.73
N GLN A 37 23.00 -38.42 -4.66
CA GLN A 37 22.10 -37.77 -3.70
C GLN A 37 22.82 -36.58 -3.03
N VAL A 38 22.12 -35.45 -2.92
CA VAL A 38 22.45 -34.37 -1.96
C VAL A 38 21.24 -34.19 -1.06
N GLU A 39 21.52 -34.23 0.23
CA GLU A 39 20.58 -34.25 1.35
C GLU A 39 19.69 -33.01 1.40
N ILE A 40 18.41 -33.31 1.67
CA ILE A 40 17.37 -32.34 2.03
C ILE A 40 17.58 -31.99 3.51
N SER A 41 17.93 -30.74 3.78
CA SER A 41 17.90 -30.17 5.14
C SER A 41 16.57 -29.47 5.34
N GLU A 42 15.72 -30.07 6.16
CA GLU A 42 14.56 -29.44 6.78
C GLU A 42 15.04 -28.22 7.60
N LYS A 43 14.50 -27.03 7.29
CA LYS A 43 14.60 -25.87 8.17
C LYS A 43 13.23 -25.56 8.76
N GLU A 44 13.24 -25.47 10.08
CA GLU A 44 12.11 -25.26 10.97
C GLU A 44 11.31 -23.97 10.66
N PRO A 45 10.00 -23.96 10.99
CA PRO A 45 9.18 -22.76 10.87
C PRO A 45 9.56 -21.72 11.91
N ILE A 46 9.91 -20.52 11.44
CA ILE A 46 10.16 -19.33 12.24
C ILE A 46 8.84 -18.88 12.88
N LYS A 47 8.72 -19.06 14.20
CA LYS A 47 7.69 -18.42 15.02
C LYS A 47 8.10 -16.98 15.32
N THR A 48 7.52 -16.02 14.62
CA THR A 48 7.60 -14.60 15.02
C THR A 48 6.37 -14.25 15.85
N VAL A 49 6.50 -14.37 17.17
CA VAL A 49 5.59 -13.77 18.14
C VAL A 49 6.19 -12.42 18.52
N ILE A 50 5.60 -11.33 18.03
CA ILE A 50 5.83 -10.00 18.59
C ILE A 50 4.49 -9.47 19.10
N LYS A 51 4.22 -9.75 20.38
CA LYS A 51 3.26 -8.98 21.17
C LYS A 51 3.99 -7.76 21.70
N ASN A 52 3.84 -6.62 21.02
CA ASN A 52 4.18 -5.33 21.61
C ASN A 52 3.00 -4.89 22.49
N GLU A 53 3.09 -5.17 23.79
CA GLU A 53 2.27 -4.50 24.79
C GLU A 53 2.78 -3.06 24.94
N SER A 54 2.05 -2.11 24.37
CA SER A 54 2.34 -0.68 24.50
C SER A 54 2.08 -0.24 25.93
N LYS A 55 3.16 -0.03 26.69
CA LYS A 55 3.09 0.68 27.97
C LYS A 55 2.61 2.13 27.71
N PRO A 56 1.80 2.72 28.60
CA PRO A 56 1.41 4.12 28.48
C PRO A 56 2.67 4.99 28.47
N HIS A 57 2.85 5.71 27.36
CA HIS A 57 4.03 6.53 27.13
C HIS A 57 4.04 7.70 28.13
N SER A 58 5.20 7.97 28.74
CA SER A 58 5.35 9.05 29.72
C SER A 58 5.06 10.41 29.07
N LEU A 59 4.24 11.23 29.73
CA LEU A 59 3.93 12.61 29.35
C LEU A 59 5.19 13.36 28.92
N ILE A 60 5.25 13.73 27.64
CA ILE A 60 6.41 14.33 26.98
C ILE A 60 6.54 15.79 27.44
N LYS A 61 7.77 16.23 27.71
CA LYS A 61 8.09 17.64 27.98
C LYS A 61 7.64 18.50 26.80
N GLU A 62 6.86 19.54 27.09
CA GLU A 62 6.44 20.54 26.11
C GLU A 62 7.68 21.21 25.52
N THR A 63 7.88 21.07 24.21
CA THR A 63 8.82 21.90 23.44
C THR A 63 8.21 23.28 23.24
N LYS A 64 9.04 24.33 23.30
CA LYS A 64 8.63 25.69 22.96
C LYS A 64 8.37 25.74 21.45
N GLY A 65 7.11 25.91 21.04
CA GLY A 65 6.71 25.96 19.63
C GLY A 65 5.20 26.18 19.49
N GLU A 66 4.77 26.61 18.30
CA GLU A 66 3.34 26.74 18.00
C GLU A 66 2.74 25.34 17.81
N LYS A 67 1.76 24.99 18.64
CA LYS A 67 1.02 23.73 18.54
C LYS A 67 -0.24 23.94 17.71
N THR A 68 -0.35 23.19 16.61
CA THR A 68 -1.62 23.00 15.91
C THR A 68 -2.23 21.67 16.30
N GLN A 69 -3.51 21.68 16.66
CA GLN A 69 -4.27 20.48 16.98
C GLN A 69 -5.49 20.38 16.05
N LYS A 70 -5.64 19.24 15.37
CA LYS A 70 -6.82 18.89 14.57
C LYS A 70 -7.44 17.61 15.13
N GLU A 71 -8.77 17.55 15.15
CA GLU A 71 -9.51 16.38 15.60
C GLU A 71 -10.35 15.81 14.46
N TYR A 72 -10.38 14.48 14.37
CA TYR A 72 -11.17 13.71 13.41
C TYR A 72 -11.98 12.64 14.15
N SER A 73 -12.97 12.07 13.47
CA SER A 73 -13.75 10.96 14.02
C SER A 73 -14.11 9.92 12.95
N ILE A 74 -14.08 8.65 13.37
CA ILE A 74 -14.63 7.51 12.61
C ILE A 74 -15.45 6.67 13.61
N GLY A 75 -16.76 6.62 13.42
CA GLY A 75 -17.65 5.94 14.36
C GLY A 75 -17.51 6.52 15.78
N ASN A 76 -17.12 5.69 16.75
CA ASN A 76 -16.86 6.10 18.13
C ASN A 76 -15.37 6.28 18.46
N ILE A 77 -14.51 6.34 17.44
CA ILE A 77 -13.09 6.64 17.58
C ILE A 77 -12.89 8.13 17.41
N LYS A 78 -12.22 8.75 18.39
CA LYS A 78 -11.68 10.10 18.30
C LYS A 78 -10.22 10.01 17.88
N ILE A 79 -9.82 10.77 16.88
CA ILE A 79 -8.44 10.85 16.40
C ILE A 79 -7.96 12.29 16.62
N GLN A 80 -6.79 12.45 17.24
CA GLN A 80 -6.17 13.74 17.49
C GLN A 80 -4.82 13.78 16.77
N LEU A 81 -4.69 14.73 15.84
CA LEU A 81 -3.43 15.07 15.18
C LEU A 81 -2.87 16.32 15.86
N ASN A 82 -1.70 16.19 16.50
CA ASN A 82 -0.94 17.33 17.01
C ASN A 82 0.31 17.53 16.16
N GLN A 83 0.58 18.77 15.77
CA GLN A 83 1.78 19.17 15.07
C GLN A 83 2.41 20.35 15.81
N TYR A 84 3.70 20.28 16.07
CA TYR A 84 4.47 21.24 16.86
C TYR A 84 5.52 21.84 15.94
N LYS A 85 5.30 23.08 15.48
CA LYS A 85 6.26 23.79 14.65
C LYS A 85 7.43 24.29 15.52
N SER A 86 8.66 24.09 15.05
CA SER A 86 9.86 24.64 15.71
C SER A 86 9.83 26.16 15.77
N ASP A 87 10.50 26.72 16.78
CA ASP A 87 10.90 28.13 16.81
C ASP A 87 12.19 28.42 16.01
N GLY A 88 12.72 27.42 15.30
CA GLY A 88 13.94 27.51 14.49
C GLY A 88 15.20 27.06 15.21
N THR A 89 15.12 26.60 16.46
CA THR A 89 16.29 26.18 17.26
C THR A 89 16.48 24.67 17.36
N GLU A 90 15.39 23.89 17.39
CA GLU A 90 15.41 22.43 17.50
C GLU A 90 14.17 21.83 16.78
N PHE A 91 14.35 20.81 15.94
CA PHE A 91 13.31 19.99 15.29
C PHE A 91 12.17 20.72 14.59
N TYR A 92 12.19 20.73 13.26
CA TYR A 92 11.37 21.63 12.46
C TYR A 92 9.84 21.41 12.57
N CYS A 93 9.34 20.17 12.64
CA CYS A 93 7.94 19.92 13.05
C CYS A 93 7.73 18.53 13.62
N LYS A 94 7.59 18.40 14.94
CA LYS A 94 7.18 17.14 15.55
C LYS A 94 5.70 16.91 15.27
N SER A 95 5.33 15.72 14.85
CA SER A 95 3.94 15.35 14.58
C SER A 95 3.56 14.10 15.35
N GLU A 96 2.34 14.03 15.85
CA GLU A 96 1.82 12.84 16.52
C GLU A 96 0.33 12.64 16.22
N ILE A 97 -0.05 11.38 16.12
CA ILE A 97 -1.46 10.96 16.05
C ILE A 97 -1.76 10.09 17.25
N ILE A 98 -2.84 10.41 17.94
CA ILE A 98 -3.37 9.64 19.06
C ILE A 98 -4.80 9.25 18.74
N THR A 99 -5.17 7.99 18.95
CA THR A 99 -6.56 7.52 18.80
C THR A 99 -7.15 7.17 20.16
N TYR A 100 -8.45 7.44 20.32
CA TYR A 100 -9.19 7.22 21.56
C TYR A 100 -10.52 6.52 21.29
N LYS A 101 -10.95 5.69 22.23
CA LYS A 101 -12.29 5.11 22.30
C LYS A 101 -12.81 5.21 23.73
N ASN A 102 -13.94 5.88 23.92
CA ASN A 102 -14.49 6.15 25.26
C ASN A 102 -13.44 6.79 26.20
N ASP A 103 -12.76 7.83 25.71
CA ASP A 103 -11.69 8.58 26.40
C ASP A 103 -10.43 7.76 26.79
N LYS A 104 -10.37 6.49 26.38
CA LYS A 104 -9.18 5.65 26.55
C LYS A 104 -8.35 5.66 25.28
N GLN A 105 -7.06 5.97 25.40
CA GLN A 105 -6.11 5.85 24.29
C GLN A 105 -6.07 4.41 23.76
N ILE A 106 -6.16 4.26 22.45
CA ILE A 106 -6.13 2.98 21.74
C ILE A 106 -4.76 2.77 21.09
N ASP A 107 -4.27 3.77 20.37
CA ASP A 107 -3.02 3.69 19.63
C ASP A 107 -2.33 5.07 19.57
N TYR A 108 -1.06 5.06 19.19
CA TYR A 108 -0.21 6.24 19.12
C TYR A 108 0.94 6.08 18.14
N ILE A 109 1.20 7.13 17.36
CA ILE A 109 2.43 7.24 16.57
C ILE A 109 2.95 8.67 16.64
N SER A 110 4.28 8.82 16.59
CA SER A 110 4.93 10.13 16.48
C SER A 110 6.10 10.10 15.53
N PHE A 111 6.34 11.24 14.90
CA PHE A 111 7.40 11.48 13.94
C PHE A 111 8.07 12.81 14.23
N THR A 112 9.35 12.86 13.90
CA THR A 112 10.12 14.10 13.88
C THR A 112 10.71 14.26 12.49
N PRO A 113 9.90 14.62 11.48
CA PRO A 113 10.35 14.77 10.10
C PRO A 113 11.46 15.82 9.97
N GLU A 114 12.43 15.50 9.14
CA GLU A 114 13.49 16.41 8.71
C GLU A 114 12.99 17.22 7.51
N PRO A 115 13.10 18.55 7.52
CA PRO A 115 12.77 19.37 6.37
C PRO A 115 14.01 19.53 5.49
N VAL A 116 13.91 19.07 4.26
CA VAL A 116 14.95 19.29 3.26
C VAL A 116 14.29 19.82 2.00
N GLY A 117 13.66 21.00 2.16
CA GLY A 117 12.84 21.62 1.13
C GLY A 117 11.42 21.04 1.07
N GLY A 118 10.42 21.92 0.91
CA GLY A 118 9.03 21.52 0.75
C GLY A 118 8.20 21.45 2.05
N ASN A 119 7.16 20.64 2.01
CA ASN A 119 6.24 20.42 3.14
C ASN A 119 6.79 19.30 4.04
N TYR A 120 6.54 19.39 5.34
CA TYR A 120 6.94 18.36 6.30
C TYR A 120 5.91 18.29 7.42
N GLY A 121 5.69 17.13 8.01
CA GLY A 121 4.62 16.92 9.01
C GLY A 121 3.59 15.91 8.51
N ILE A 122 2.37 16.00 9.01
CA ILE A 122 1.27 15.09 8.62
C ILE A 122 0.14 15.89 7.97
N SER A 123 -0.30 15.43 6.81
CA SER A 123 -1.37 16.04 6.01
C SER A 123 -2.72 16.08 6.74
N VAL A 124 -3.69 16.79 6.16
CA VAL A 124 -5.10 16.56 6.48
C VAL A 124 -5.48 15.12 6.09
N ALA A 125 -6.39 14.53 6.87
CA ALA A 125 -6.89 13.19 6.60
C ALA A 125 -7.82 13.17 5.38
N THR A 126 -7.55 12.27 4.45
CA THR A 126 -8.53 11.82 3.45
C THR A 126 -9.38 10.71 4.06
N LYS A 127 -10.71 10.88 4.05
CA LYS A 127 -11.63 9.84 4.50
C LYS A 127 -12.05 8.94 3.34
N PHE A 128 -11.91 7.64 3.53
CA PHE A 128 -12.47 6.64 2.62
C PHE A 128 -13.07 5.50 3.43
N ASN A 129 -14.35 5.18 3.19
CA ASN A 129 -15.12 4.22 3.99
C ASN A 129 -14.94 4.43 5.51
N ASN A 130 -14.43 3.41 6.19
CA ASN A 130 -14.21 3.35 7.63
C ASN A 130 -12.75 3.67 7.99
N HIS A 131 -12.04 4.37 7.11
CA HIS A 131 -10.63 4.71 7.27
C HIS A 131 -10.39 6.22 7.13
N LEU A 132 -9.39 6.69 7.87
CA LEU A 132 -8.72 7.97 7.64
C LEU A 132 -7.30 7.68 7.18
N ILE A 133 -6.91 8.31 6.08
CA ILE A 133 -5.61 8.15 5.42
C ILE A 133 -4.89 9.48 5.52
N PHE A 134 -3.67 9.47 6.03
CA PHE A 134 -2.81 10.64 6.15
C PHE A 134 -1.49 10.36 5.42
N THR A 135 -0.88 11.41 4.89
CA THR A 135 0.49 11.39 4.41
C THR A 135 1.40 12.06 5.44
N LYS A 136 2.48 11.38 5.80
CA LYS A 136 3.63 11.99 6.46
C LYS A 136 4.56 12.52 5.37
N HIS A 137 4.69 13.84 5.31
CA HIS A 137 5.67 14.54 4.48
C HIS A 137 6.97 14.77 5.27
N GLY A 138 8.05 14.97 4.52
CA GLY A 138 9.41 15.16 5.02
C GLY A 138 10.39 14.33 4.21
N ASP A 139 11.67 14.69 4.27
CA ASP A 139 12.66 14.12 3.36
C ASP A 139 12.94 12.64 3.63
N TYR A 140 13.18 11.88 2.55
CA TYR A 140 13.55 10.45 2.51
C TYR A 140 12.76 9.48 3.42
N ASP A 141 11.58 9.84 3.90
CA ASP A 141 10.77 8.98 4.77
C ASP A 141 9.27 9.29 4.60
N GLY A 142 8.81 9.32 3.35
CA GLY A 142 7.37 9.38 3.05
C GLY A 142 6.66 8.18 3.68
N ARG A 143 5.65 8.44 4.52
CA ARG A 143 4.81 7.40 5.14
C ARG A 143 3.33 7.65 4.90
N THR A 144 2.58 6.57 4.74
CA THR A 144 1.13 6.60 4.69
C THR A 144 0.60 6.03 6.00
N LEU A 145 -0.18 6.84 6.70
CA LEU A 145 -0.78 6.47 7.97
C LEU A 145 -2.25 6.18 7.74
N ILE A 146 -2.68 4.98 8.09
CA ILE A 146 -4.06 4.52 7.88
C ILE A 146 -4.65 4.25 9.25
N ILE A 147 -5.84 4.78 9.52
CA ILE A 147 -6.54 4.58 10.79
C ILE A 147 -7.91 4.01 10.50
N ASN A 148 -8.19 2.81 11.02
CA ASN A 148 -9.48 2.15 10.85
C ASN A 148 -10.51 2.55 11.92
N ASP A 149 -11.74 2.03 11.79
CA ASP A 149 -12.85 2.22 12.73
C ASP A 149 -12.65 1.59 14.12
N LYS A 150 -11.57 0.81 14.31
CA LYS A 150 -11.14 0.31 15.62
C LYS A 150 -10.15 1.25 16.29
N GLY A 151 -9.69 2.29 15.58
CA GLY A 151 -8.69 3.24 16.04
C GLY A 151 -7.26 2.71 15.98
N LYS A 152 -7.00 1.61 15.28
CA LYS A 152 -5.65 1.09 15.07
C LYS A 152 -4.96 1.91 13.98
N ILE A 153 -3.70 2.26 14.21
CA ILE A 153 -2.86 2.99 13.27
C ILE A 153 -1.98 1.98 12.51
N PHE A 154 -2.00 2.05 11.19
CA PHE A 154 -1.09 1.33 10.31
C PHE A 154 -0.13 2.33 9.68
N ASN A 155 1.16 2.02 9.70
CA ASN A 155 2.22 2.84 9.14
C ASN A 155 2.85 2.07 7.97
N VAL A 156 2.59 2.52 6.75
CA VAL A 156 3.09 1.87 5.53
C VAL A 156 4.04 2.79 4.76
N VAL A 157 4.91 2.18 3.97
CA VAL A 157 5.88 2.86 3.12
C VAL A 157 5.17 3.66 2.01
N GLY A 158 5.71 4.84 1.69
CA GLY A 158 5.22 5.73 0.64
C GLY A 158 4.48 6.93 1.22
N GLY A 159 4.33 8.01 0.46
CA GLY A 159 3.58 9.21 0.85
C GLY A 159 2.62 9.71 -0.24
N ASP A 160 2.84 9.30 -1.49
CA ASP A 160 1.93 9.58 -2.59
C ASP A 160 0.98 8.39 -2.80
N ASN A 161 -0.32 8.64 -2.61
CA ASN A 161 -1.34 7.62 -2.38
C ASN A 161 -2.32 7.52 -3.55
N TYR A 162 -2.60 6.31 -3.99
CA TYR A 162 -3.47 6.00 -5.11
C TYR A 162 -4.52 4.98 -4.67
N LEU A 163 -5.79 5.26 -4.98
CA LEU A 163 -6.91 4.46 -4.49
C LEU A 163 -7.61 3.72 -5.63
N ASP A 164 -7.78 2.42 -5.48
CA ASP A 164 -8.77 1.63 -6.22
C ASP A 164 -10.02 1.47 -5.34
N GLU A 165 -11.03 2.30 -5.60
CA GLU A 165 -12.26 2.34 -4.81
C GLU A 165 -13.08 1.04 -4.92
N GLU A 166 -12.97 0.30 -6.03
CA GLU A 166 -13.72 -0.95 -6.25
C GLU A 166 -13.11 -2.12 -5.48
N SER A 167 -11.80 -2.29 -5.59
CA SER A 167 -11.08 -3.34 -4.86
C SER A 167 -10.83 -2.97 -3.39
N GLU A 168 -10.97 -1.68 -3.04
CA GLU A 168 -10.59 -1.11 -1.74
C GLU A 168 -9.10 -1.33 -1.42
N LEU A 169 -8.26 -1.13 -2.44
CA LEU A 169 -6.81 -1.21 -2.32
C LEU A 169 -6.21 0.21 -2.33
N LEU A 170 -5.32 0.45 -1.38
CA LEU A 170 -4.52 1.65 -1.28
C LEU A 170 -3.10 1.34 -1.72
N PHE A 171 -2.62 2.05 -2.73
CA PHE A 171 -1.26 1.96 -3.22
C PHE A 171 -0.50 3.21 -2.79
N ALA A 172 0.75 3.07 -2.37
CA ALA A 172 1.57 4.20 -1.96
C ALA A 172 2.99 4.11 -2.53
N ILE A 173 3.53 5.22 -3.04
CA ILE A 173 4.93 5.36 -3.49
C ILE A 173 5.61 6.49 -2.72
N TYR A 174 6.93 6.50 -2.66
CA TYR A 174 7.67 7.58 -2.02
C TYR A 174 7.44 8.93 -2.72
N GLU A 175 7.26 9.99 -1.93
CA GLU A 175 7.26 11.39 -2.40
C GLU A 175 8.69 11.96 -2.36
N SER A 176 9.66 11.18 -2.83
CA SER A 176 11.08 11.54 -2.84
C SER A 176 11.82 10.77 -3.93
N ASP A 177 13.14 10.93 -3.99
CA ASP A 177 14.03 10.19 -4.90
C ASP A 177 14.25 8.73 -4.44
N LEU A 178 13.58 8.30 -3.36
CA LEU A 178 13.57 6.89 -2.96
C LEU A 178 12.70 6.07 -3.91
N SER A 179 13.12 4.83 -4.13
CA SER A 179 12.38 3.87 -4.93
C SER A 179 11.69 2.84 -4.04
N GLY A 180 10.43 2.58 -4.34
CA GLY A 180 9.65 1.58 -3.63
C GLY A 180 8.18 1.95 -3.53
N PHE A 181 7.40 0.97 -3.10
CA PHE A 181 5.97 1.11 -2.96
C PHE A 181 5.37 0.13 -1.96
N SER A 182 4.13 0.38 -1.57
CA SER A 182 3.30 -0.56 -0.82
C SER A 182 1.89 -0.66 -1.37
N VAL A 183 1.25 -1.80 -1.09
CA VAL A 183 -0.17 -2.08 -1.38
C VAL A 183 -0.82 -2.53 -0.08
N PHE A 184 -1.87 -1.82 0.33
CA PHE A 184 -2.62 -2.08 1.54
C PHE A 184 -4.08 -2.41 1.22
N ASP A 185 -4.58 -3.50 1.78
CA ASP A 185 -5.98 -3.90 1.70
C ASP A 185 -6.77 -3.26 2.84
N LEU A 186 -7.68 -2.36 2.48
CA LEU A 186 -8.52 -1.64 3.43
C LEU A 186 -9.66 -2.52 3.98
N LYS A 187 -10.04 -3.61 3.30
CA LYS A 187 -11.08 -4.54 3.79
C LYS A 187 -10.55 -5.40 4.93
N THR A 188 -9.31 -5.87 4.80
CA THR A 188 -8.69 -6.78 5.80
C THR A 188 -7.79 -6.05 6.78
N ASP A 189 -7.57 -4.75 6.61
CA ASP A 189 -6.63 -3.95 7.38
C ASP A 189 -5.20 -4.54 7.36
N SER A 190 -4.69 -4.90 6.17
CA SER A 190 -3.38 -5.55 6.02
C SER A 190 -2.58 -5.08 4.81
N THR A 191 -1.27 -4.93 4.98
CA THR A 191 -0.34 -4.78 3.86
C THR A 191 -0.27 -6.09 3.07
N LEU A 192 -0.54 -6.02 1.77
CA LEU A 192 -0.44 -7.16 0.84
C LEU A 192 0.94 -7.26 0.23
N LEU A 193 1.58 -6.13 -0.08
CA LEU A 193 2.88 -6.08 -0.72
C LEU A 193 3.64 -4.83 -0.29
N THR A 194 4.93 -4.97 -0.04
CA THR A 194 5.88 -3.86 0.10
C THR A 194 7.13 -4.21 -0.68
N MET A 195 7.60 -3.29 -1.51
CA MET A 195 8.91 -3.38 -2.17
C MET A 195 9.66 -2.09 -1.91
N GLU A 196 10.84 -2.20 -1.32
CA GLU A 196 11.76 -1.08 -1.09
C GLU A 196 12.98 -1.27 -2.01
N ASP A 197 13.68 -0.19 -2.34
CA ASP A 197 14.93 -0.20 -3.11
C ASP A 197 14.80 -0.85 -4.51
N ILE A 198 13.71 -0.58 -5.23
CA ILE A 198 13.56 -1.05 -6.61
C ILE A 198 14.43 -0.23 -7.58
N ASP A 199 14.98 -0.85 -8.63
CA ASP A 199 15.96 -0.20 -9.51
C ASP A 199 15.44 1.05 -10.23
N GLU A 200 14.14 1.10 -10.53
CA GLU A 200 13.50 2.20 -11.23
C GLU A 200 12.42 2.82 -10.37
N ARG A 201 12.47 4.15 -10.20
CA ARG A 201 11.61 4.87 -9.28
C ARG A 201 10.15 4.88 -9.77
N PRO A 202 9.20 4.42 -8.94
CA PRO A 202 7.78 4.55 -9.25
C PRO A 202 7.33 5.99 -9.41
N ILE A 203 6.43 6.24 -10.37
CA ILE A 203 5.85 7.56 -10.57
C ILE A 203 4.32 7.60 -10.51
N ARG A 204 3.64 6.47 -10.77
CA ARG A 204 2.17 6.36 -10.64
C ARG A 204 1.70 4.91 -10.76
N PHE A 205 0.52 4.64 -10.21
CA PHE A 205 -0.19 3.38 -10.39
C PHE A 205 -1.29 3.47 -11.45
N LEU A 206 -1.51 2.34 -12.09
CA LEU A 206 -2.43 2.16 -13.21
C LEU A 206 -3.22 0.87 -13.00
N LYS A 207 -4.47 0.86 -13.47
CA LYS A 207 -5.34 -0.32 -13.51
C LYS A 207 -5.81 -0.52 -14.95
N ASN A 208 -5.60 -1.72 -15.49
CA ASN A 208 -6.03 -2.04 -16.84
C ASN A 208 -6.50 -3.49 -16.95
N PHE A 209 -7.41 -3.75 -17.90
CA PHE A 209 -7.89 -5.08 -18.32
C PHE A 209 -8.00 -6.16 -17.21
N GLY A 210 -9.15 -6.25 -16.53
CA GLY A 210 -9.46 -7.40 -15.68
C GLY A 210 -8.73 -7.44 -14.33
N ASN A 211 -8.67 -6.29 -13.64
CA ASN A 211 -8.06 -6.13 -12.31
C ASN A 211 -6.55 -6.34 -12.25
N ARG A 212 -5.84 -6.11 -13.36
CA ARG A 212 -4.38 -6.10 -13.37
C ARG A 212 -3.90 -4.70 -13.01
N TYR A 213 -2.87 -4.66 -12.15
CA TYR A 213 -2.26 -3.43 -11.69
C TYR A 213 -0.90 -3.26 -12.32
N PHE A 214 -0.58 -2.03 -12.69
CA PHE A 214 0.70 -1.67 -13.26
C PHE A 214 1.26 -0.46 -12.54
N ILE A 215 2.57 -0.33 -12.57
CA ILE A 215 3.30 0.83 -12.07
C ILE A 215 4.15 1.35 -13.21
N SER A 216 4.03 2.65 -13.46
CA SER A 216 4.96 3.33 -14.36
C SER A 216 6.16 3.75 -13.52
N CYS A 217 7.36 3.48 -14.03
CA CYS A 217 8.60 3.84 -13.38
C CYS A 217 9.46 4.72 -14.30
N ILE A 218 10.40 5.44 -13.69
CA ILE A 218 11.45 6.19 -14.37
C ILE A 218 12.81 5.71 -13.86
N ASN A 219 13.76 5.51 -14.77
CA ASN A 219 15.15 5.28 -14.42
C ASN A 219 15.83 6.64 -14.23
N ASP A 220 16.23 6.99 -13.00
CA ASP A 220 16.78 8.30 -12.67
C ASP A 220 18.14 8.59 -13.33
N GLU A 221 18.84 7.58 -13.86
CA GLU A 221 20.11 7.78 -14.59
C GLU A 221 19.91 8.07 -16.08
N THR A 222 18.87 7.51 -16.69
CA THR A 222 18.67 7.52 -18.15
C THR A 222 17.42 8.27 -18.60
N ASP A 223 16.57 8.69 -17.66
CA ASP A 223 15.22 9.26 -17.89
C ASP A 223 14.28 8.34 -18.69
N ASN A 224 14.66 7.08 -18.89
CA ASN A 224 13.83 6.12 -19.59
C ASN A 224 12.65 5.71 -18.72
N LYS A 225 11.49 5.56 -19.36
CA LYS A 225 10.27 5.08 -18.72
C LYS A 225 10.08 3.60 -18.99
N SER A 226 9.51 2.93 -18.01
CA SER A 226 9.13 1.54 -18.09
C SER A 226 7.75 1.35 -17.46
N VAL A 227 7.19 0.17 -17.71
CA VAL A 227 5.95 -0.27 -17.09
C VAL A 227 6.18 -1.65 -16.50
N TRP A 228 5.79 -1.81 -15.25
CA TRP A 228 5.87 -3.06 -14.54
C TRP A 228 4.47 -3.51 -14.14
N GLU A 229 4.17 -4.78 -14.34
CA GLU A 229 2.98 -5.41 -13.80
C GLU A 229 3.20 -5.82 -12.35
N ILE A 230 2.19 -5.60 -11.51
CA ILE A 230 2.17 -6.01 -10.10
C ILE A 230 1.30 -7.25 -9.98
N GLU A 231 1.90 -8.35 -9.56
CA GLU A 231 1.19 -9.60 -9.26
C GLU A 231 1.16 -9.79 -7.74
N ILE A 232 0.16 -9.18 -7.10
CA ILE A 232 0.03 -9.11 -5.63
C ILE A 232 0.01 -10.52 -5.01
N ASP A 233 -0.76 -11.45 -5.58
CA ASP A 233 -0.87 -12.84 -5.09
C ASP A 233 0.46 -13.62 -5.16
N LEU A 234 1.37 -13.18 -6.03
CA LEU A 234 2.70 -13.78 -6.21
C LEU A 234 3.81 -12.94 -5.56
N GLU A 235 3.44 -11.85 -4.89
CA GLU A 235 4.33 -10.91 -4.21
C GLU A 235 5.51 -10.46 -5.11
N ARG A 236 5.24 -10.23 -6.40
CA ARG A 236 6.29 -9.88 -7.38
C ARG A 236 5.87 -8.79 -8.36
N ILE A 237 6.87 -8.23 -9.02
CA ILE A 237 6.72 -7.34 -10.17
C ILE A 237 7.45 -7.90 -11.38
N MET A 238 6.97 -7.55 -12.58
CA MET A 238 7.58 -7.95 -13.84
C MET A 238 7.47 -6.83 -14.86
N GLN A 239 8.59 -6.46 -15.48
CA GLN A 239 8.59 -5.48 -16.56
C GLN A 239 7.82 -6.03 -17.75
N VAL A 240 6.98 -5.19 -18.37
CA VAL A 240 6.14 -5.56 -19.51
C VAL A 240 6.39 -4.62 -20.69
N GLU A 241 6.22 -5.14 -21.91
CA GLU A 241 6.33 -4.36 -23.14
C GLU A 241 5.02 -3.61 -23.43
N LEU A 242 4.73 -2.58 -22.63
CA LEU A 242 3.62 -1.65 -22.84
C LEU A 242 4.13 -0.26 -23.22
N ASN A 243 3.36 0.47 -24.00
CA ASN A 243 3.71 1.83 -24.44
C ASN A 243 2.68 2.87 -23.95
N ASP A 244 2.94 4.15 -24.24
CA ASP A 244 2.09 5.29 -23.82
C ASP A 244 0.64 5.21 -24.33
N THR A 245 0.37 4.45 -25.41
CA THR A 245 -1.01 4.25 -25.89
C THR A 245 -1.76 3.20 -25.08
N ASP A 246 -1.05 2.19 -24.56
CA ASP A 246 -1.63 1.17 -23.67
C ASP A 246 -1.82 1.69 -22.24
N ILE A 247 -0.95 2.63 -21.84
CA ILE A 247 -0.88 3.22 -20.50
C ILE A 247 -1.09 4.73 -20.59
N ASN A 248 -2.34 5.15 -20.44
CA ASN A 248 -2.71 6.56 -20.50
C ASN A 248 -3.43 7.02 -19.21
N SER A 249 -3.82 8.30 -19.17
CA SER A 249 -4.46 8.90 -17.99
C SER A 249 -5.80 8.26 -17.61
N GLU A 250 -6.50 7.62 -18.55
CA GLU A 250 -7.76 6.92 -18.27
C GLU A 250 -7.56 5.66 -17.43
N ASN A 251 -6.35 5.09 -17.48
CA ASN A 251 -5.98 3.91 -16.69
C ASN A 251 -5.38 4.27 -15.33
N GLN A 252 -5.15 5.54 -15.05
CA GLN A 252 -4.47 5.95 -13.82
C GLN A 252 -5.39 5.81 -12.62
N LEU A 253 -4.86 5.19 -11.54
CA LEU A 253 -5.57 5.20 -10.26
C LEU A 253 -5.66 6.63 -9.72
N LYS A 254 -6.77 6.92 -9.03
CA LYS A 254 -7.00 8.25 -8.45
C LYS A 254 -5.98 8.51 -7.35
N ASN A 255 -5.16 9.54 -7.54
CA ASN A 255 -4.30 10.06 -6.49
C ASN A 255 -5.17 10.77 -5.43
N ILE A 256 -4.97 10.43 -4.16
CA ILE A 256 -5.71 10.96 -3.01
C ILE A 256 -4.80 11.62 -1.96
N SER A 257 -3.52 11.80 -2.27
CA SER A 257 -2.59 12.48 -1.38
C SER A 257 -2.94 13.95 -1.29
N ASP A 258 -2.98 14.42 -0.05
CA ASP A 258 -3.21 15.82 0.29
C ASP A 258 -1.88 16.42 0.73
N SER A 259 -1.54 17.58 0.16
CA SER A 259 -0.32 18.32 0.51
C SER A 259 -0.59 19.45 1.50
N ASP A 260 -1.82 19.58 2.01
CA ASP A 260 -2.18 20.55 3.03
C ASP A 260 -1.62 20.11 4.39
N VAL A 261 -0.38 20.54 4.65
CA VAL A 261 0.34 20.35 5.91
C VAL A 261 0.47 21.70 6.62
N ASN A 262 0.29 21.72 7.95
CA ASN A 262 0.43 22.96 8.71
C ASN A 262 1.90 23.41 8.82
N CYS A 263 2.84 22.49 8.61
CA CYS A 263 4.27 22.72 8.72
C CYS A 263 4.87 22.81 7.31
N VAL A 264 5.44 23.98 6.98
CA VAL A 264 6.04 24.29 5.68
C VAL A 264 7.45 24.83 5.91
N CYS A 265 8.39 24.54 5.01
CA CYS A 265 9.73 25.12 5.09
C CYS A 265 9.63 26.64 4.97
N GLU A 266 10.27 27.35 5.88
CA GLU A 266 10.48 28.78 5.69
C GLU A 266 11.45 28.94 4.51
N LYS A 267 11.02 29.72 3.52
CA LYS A 267 11.79 29.99 2.30
C LYS A 267 12.90 30.99 2.57
#